data_AF-A0A926DQA6-F1
#
_entry.id   AF-A0A926DQA6-F1
#
_cell.length_a   1.000
_cell.length_b   1.000
_cell.length_c   1.000
_cell.angle_alpha   90.00
_cell.angle_beta   90.00
_cell.angle_gamma   90.00
#
_symmetry.space_group_name_H-M   'P 1'
#
loop_
_entity.id
_entity.type
_entity.pdbx_description
1 polymer ?
#
loop_
_entity_poly.entity_id
_entity_poly.type
_entity_poly.pdbx_seq_one_letter_code
_entity_poly.pdbx_strand_id
1 'polypeptide(L)'
;MKTLLQKLYSGELDPTKYYVPKNIEFWKQDEAVNNILKKWAKKIGQEEQLDLFDEMLSIYTRMSAIESEEMFQHGFNLAVKLMSEAYSAKLPSEADLTYANKTY
;
A
#
# COMPACT_ATOMS: atom_id res chain seq x y z
N MET A 1 -2.03 16.60 -15.15
CA MET A 1 -3.21 15.72 -15.00
C MET A 1 -2.72 14.46 -14.29
N LYS A 2 -3.30 14.04 -13.15
CA LYS A 2 -2.84 12.86 -12.40
C LYS A 2 -3.22 11.56 -13.13
N THR A 3 -2.34 10.55 -13.11
CA THR A 3 -2.65 9.21 -13.65
C THR A 3 -3.64 8.46 -12.75
N LEU A 4 -4.24 7.37 -13.23
CA LEU A 4 -5.16 6.55 -12.45
C LEU A 4 -4.50 5.99 -11.17
N LEU A 5 -3.25 5.56 -11.26
CA LEU A 5 -2.49 5.06 -10.11
C LEU A 5 -2.23 6.15 -9.07
N GLN A 6 -1.90 7.37 -9.51
CA GLN A 6 -1.72 8.51 -8.61
C GLN A 6 -3.03 8.91 -7.92
N LYS A 7 -4.15 8.82 -8.63
CA LYS A 7 -5.48 9.06 -8.07
C LYS A 7 -5.89 7.99 -7.04
N LEU A 8 -5.58 6.72 -7.30
CA LEU A 8 -5.78 5.62 -6.36
C LEU A 8 -4.89 5.79 -5.11
N TYR A 9 -3.61 6.09 -5.29
CA TYR A 9 -2.67 6.29 -4.17
C TYR A 9 -3.06 7.47 -3.29
N SER A 10 -3.43 8.61 -3.89
CA SER A 10 -3.82 9.82 -3.13
C SER A 10 -5.23 9.77 -2.52
N GLY A 11 -5.96 8.65 -2.66
CA GLY A 11 -7.33 8.50 -2.16
C GLY A 11 -8.38 9.30 -2.94
N GLU A 12 -8.03 9.92 -4.08
CA GLU A 12 -9.01 10.52 -5.00
C GLU A 12 -9.93 9.42 -5.58
N LEU A 13 -9.37 8.23 -5.79
CA LEU A 13 -10.10 6.99 -6.05
C LEU A 13 -9.96 6.10 -4.83
N ASP A 14 -10.90 6.20 -3.90
CA ASP A 14 -10.89 5.40 -2.68
C ASP A 14 -12.10 4.43 -2.66
N PRO A 15 -11.90 3.18 -3.11
CA PRO A 15 -12.96 2.16 -3.05
C PRO A 15 -13.31 1.78 -1.61
N THR A 16 -12.49 2.18 -0.64
CA THR A 16 -12.65 1.93 0.79
C THR A 16 -13.15 3.15 1.56
N LYS A 17 -13.49 4.26 0.88
CA LYS A 17 -13.94 5.52 1.50
C LYS A 17 -15.08 5.36 2.50
N TYR A 18 -15.94 4.37 2.27
CA TYR A 18 -17.07 4.02 3.12
C TYR A 18 -16.95 2.62 3.73
N TYR A 19 -15.78 1.99 3.61
CA TYR A 19 -15.52 0.70 4.21
C TYR A 19 -15.27 0.87 5.70
N VAL A 20 -16.13 0.27 6.50
CA VAL A 20 -16.00 0.24 7.95
C VAL A 20 -15.69 -1.20 8.35
N PRO A 21 -14.56 -1.46 9.05
CA PRO A 21 -14.25 -2.79 9.54
C PRO A 21 -15.38 -3.33 10.41
N LYS A 22 -15.91 -4.51 10.08
CA LYS A 22 -16.96 -5.17 10.87
C LYS A 22 -16.40 -6.02 12.01
N ASN A 23 -15.09 -6.22 12.04
CA ASN A 23 -14.43 -7.07 13.02
C ASN A 23 -14.36 -6.36 14.38
N ILE A 24 -14.95 -6.96 15.41
CA ILE A 24 -14.98 -6.39 16.77
C ILE A 24 -13.58 -6.26 17.37
N GLU A 25 -12.69 -7.20 17.07
CA GLU A 25 -11.31 -7.19 17.57
C GLU A 25 -10.53 -5.99 17.02
N PHE A 26 -10.77 -5.60 15.76
CA PHE A 26 -10.19 -4.39 15.20
C PHE A 26 -10.51 -3.16 16.07
N TRP A 27 -11.78 -2.98 16.45
CA TRP A 27 -12.21 -1.82 17.25
C TRP A 27 -11.67 -1.84 18.68
N LYS A 28 -11.48 -3.03 19.28
CA LYS A 28 -10.80 -3.14 20.58
C LYS A 28 -9.34 -2.69 20.50
N GLN A 29 -8.64 -3.09 19.45
CA GLN A 29 -7.24 -2.68 19.25
C GLN A 29 -7.14 -1.18 18.94
N ASP A 30 -8.06 -0.64 18.15
CA ASP A 30 -8.16 0.80 17.89
C ASP A 30 -8.34 1.61 19.18
N GLU A 31 -9.23 1.18 20.07
CA GLU A 31 -9.43 1.81 21.38
C GLU A 31 -8.14 1.74 22.24
N ALA A 32 -7.46 0.61 22.25
CA ALA A 32 -6.21 0.43 22.99
C ALA A 32 -5.11 1.38 22.49
N VAL A 33 -4.96 1.54 21.17
CA VAL A 33 -4.02 2.49 20.54
C VAL A 33 -4.37 3.92 20.95
N ASN A 34 -5.64 4.31 20.82
CA ASN A 34 -6.12 5.65 21.18
C ASN A 34 -5.84 5.99 22.66
N ASN A 35 -5.96 5.02 23.57
CA ASN A 35 -5.65 5.20 24.98
C ASN A 35 -4.16 5.42 25.26
N ILE A 36 -3.27 4.81 24.47
CA ILE A 36 -1.81 5.02 24.56
C ILE A 36 -1.43 6.40 24.02
N LEU A 37 -1.98 6.81 22.89
CA LEU A 37 -1.71 8.13 22.29
C LEU A 37 -2.08 9.27 23.24
N LYS A 38 -3.22 9.18 23.94
CA LYS A 38 -3.62 10.16 24.96
C LYS A 38 -2.61 10.30 26.11
N LYS A 39 -1.89 9.22 26.46
CA LYS A 39 -0.85 9.25 27.50
C LYS A 39 0.42 9.92 26.99
N TRP A 40 0.77 9.69 25.73
CA TRP A 40 1.94 10.31 25.08
C TRP A 40 1.76 11.81 24.88
N ALA A 41 0.60 12.25 24.41
CA ALA A 41 0.29 13.67 24.24
C ALA A 41 0.50 14.49 25.54
N LYS A 42 0.20 13.90 26.69
CA LYS A 42 0.42 14.53 28.02
C LYS A 42 1.90 14.63 28.42
N LYS A 43 2.78 13.81 27.84
CA LYS A 43 4.20 13.72 28.21
C LYS A 43 5.11 14.63 27.37
N ILE A 44 4.68 15.02 26.16
CA ILE A 44 5.55 15.65 25.16
C ILE A 44 5.50 17.19 25.17
N GLY A 45 4.62 17.82 25.96
CA GLY A 45 4.38 19.27 25.94
C GLY A 45 5.48 20.20 26.53
N GLN A 46 6.73 20.12 26.07
CA GLN A 46 7.78 21.12 26.36
C GLN A 46 8.38 21.63 25.03
N GLU A 47 8.20 22.93 24.78
CA GLU A 47 8.07 23.53 23.43
C GLU A 47 9.37 23.73 22.64
N GLU A 48 10.55 23.83 23.26
CA GLU A 48 11.73 24.35 22.53
C GLU A 48 12.47 23.34 21.65
N GLN A 49 12.30 22.03 21.87
CA GLN A 49 12.85 20.98 20.98
C GLN A 49 11.83 20.45 19.96
N LEU A 50 10.56 20.90 20.07
CA LEU A 50 9.49 20.46 19.19
C LEU A 50 9.63 21.09 17.81
N ASP A 51 10.01 22.36 17.70
CA ASP A 51 10.07 23.03 16.40
C ASP A 51 11.08 22.39 15.43
N LEU A 52 12.28 22.05 15.91
CA LEU A 52 13.29 21.37 15.08
C LEU A 52 12.86 19.93 14.71
N PHE A 53 12.21 19.24 15.66
CA PHE A 53 11.69 17.90 15.42
C PHE A 53 10.51 17.93 14.43
N ASP A 54 9.62 18.90 14.55
CA ASP A 54 8.45 19.09 13.70
C ASP A 54 8.87 19.50 12.29
N GLU A 55 9.88 20.36 12.14
CA GLU A 55 10.46 20.71 10.84
C GLU A 55 11.04 19.47 10.15
N MET A 56 11.89 18.71 10.85
CA MET A 56 12.46 17.46 10.34
C MET A 56 11.38 16.45 9.98
N LEU A 57 10.40 16.23 10.87
CA LEU A 57 9.32 15.27 10.66
C LEU A 57 8.43 15.68 9.49
N SER A 58 8.14 16.97 9.31
CA SER A 58 7.39 17.49 8.17
C SER A 58 8.11 17.22 6.84
N ILE A 59 9.41 17.50 6.78
CA ILE A 59 10.24 17.21 5.60
C ILE A 59 10.27 15.70 5.34
N TYR A 60 10.55 14.90 6.37
CA TYR A 60 10.61 13.44 6.27
C TYR A 60 9.29 12.86 5.77
N THR A 61 8.15 13.32 6.31
CA THR A 61 6.83 12.82 5.93
C THR A 61 6.52 13.16 4.46
N ARG A 62 6.90 14.35 3.99
CA ARG A 62 6.75 14.71 2.56
C ARG A 62 7.65 13.87 1.66
N MET A 63 8.91 13.69 2.04
CA MET A 63 9.85 12.85 1.28
C MET A 63 9.35 11.40 1.20
N SER A 64 8.95 10.83 2.35
CA SER A 64 8.42 9.47 2.44
C SER A 64 7.14 9.28 1.64
N ALA A 65 6.26 10.29 1.59
CA ALA A 65 5.06 10.25 0.75
C ALA A 65 5.40 10.19 -0.76
N ILE A 66 6.41 10.95 -1.20
CA ILE A 66 6.88 10.92 -2.60
C ILE A 66 7.48 9.55 -2.92
N GLU A 67 8.41 9.06 -2.09
CA GLU A 67 9.03 7.75 -2.27
C GLU A 67 7.98 6.63 -2.30
N SER A 68 7.01 6.68 -1.39
CA SER A 68 5.92 5.71 -1.31
C SER A 68 5.01 5.75 -2.55
N GLU A 69 4.71 6.93 -3.08
CA GLU A 69 3.95 7.07 -4.33
C GLU A 69 4.71 6.47 -5.52
N GLU A 70 6.02 6.72 -5.61
CA GLU A 70 6.88 6.18 -6.67
C GLU A 70 7.00 4.65 -6.57
N MET A 71 7.23 4.12 -5.37
CA MET A 71 7.27 2.68 -5.11
C MET A 71 5.94 2.00 -5.45
N PHE A 72 4.80 2.61 -5.06
CA PHE A 72 3.47 2.11 -5.38
C PHE A 72 3.26 2.03 -6.90
N GLN A 73 3.58 3.09 -7.63
CA GLN A 73 3.48 3.10 -9.09
C GLN A 73 4.40 2.07 -9.74
N HIS A 74 5.64 1.95 -9.27
CA HIS A 74 6.59 0.97 -9.79
C HIS A 74 6.11 -0.47 -9.57
N GLY A 75 5.65 -0.78 -8.36
CA GLY A 75 5.11 -2.10 -8.01
C GLY A 75 3.87 -2.46 -8.83
N PHE A 76 2.93 -1.54 -9.01
CA PHE A 76 1.76 -1.77 -9.85
C PHE A 76 2.10 -1.98 -11.32
N ASN A 77 3.01 -1.17 -11.87
CA ASN A 77 3.46 -1.33 -13.25
C ASN A 77 4.15 -2.69 -13.46
N LEU A 78 4.94 -3.14 -12.48
CA LEU A 78 5.53 -4.47 -12.51
C LEU A 78 4.46 -5.57 -12.48
N ALA A 79 3.46 -5.46 -11.59
CA ALA A 79 2.36 -6.42 -11.51
C ALA A 79 1.60 -6.54 -12.84
N VAL A 80 1.31 -5.41 -13.51
CA VAL A 80 0.67 -5.42 -14.83
C VAL A 80 1.53 -6.12 -15.88
N LYS A 81 2.85 -5.87 -15.90
CA LYS A 81 3.77 -6.56 -16.82
C LYS A 81 3.79 -8.07 -16.57
N LEU A 82 3.86 -8.50 -15.31
CA LEU A 82 3.81 -9.92 -14.94
C LEU A 82 2.49 -10.57 -15.35
N MET A 83 1.36 -9.90 -15.14
CA MET A 83 0.05 -10.40 -15.58
C MET A 83 -0.03 -10.50 -17.11
N SER A 84 0.50 -9.50 -17.83
CA SER A 84 0.55 -9.52 -19.30
C SER A 84 1.42 -10.66 -19.82
N GLU A 85 2.57 -10.91 -19.19
CA GLU A 85 3.45 -12.03 -19.51
C GLU A 85 2.75 -13.37 -19.26
N ALA A 86 2.16 -13.55 -18.08
CA ALA A 86 1.42 -14.75 -17.72
C ALA A 86 0.22 -15.00 -18.64
N TYR A 87 -0.51 -13.96 -19.02
CA TYR A 87 -1.65 -14.05 -19.94
C TYR A 87 -1.23 -14.36 -21.38
N SER A 88 -0.08 -13.85 -21.81
CA SER A 88 0.45 -14.07 -23.16
C SER A 88 1.21 -15.40 -23.28
N ALA A 89 1.52 -16.05 -22.16
CA ALA A 89 2.19 -17.34 -22.14
C ALA A 89 1.30 -18.39 -22.81
N LYS A 90 1.83 -19.01 -23.88
CA LYS A 90 1.17 -20.12 -24.55
C LYS A 90 1.29 -21.36 -23.64
N LEU A 91 0.21 -21.72 -22.96
CA LEU A 91 0.16 -22.97 -22.24
C LEU A 91 0.12 -24.14 -23.26
N PRO A 92 0.80 -25.27 -22.98
CA PRO A 92 0.68 -26.45 -23.81
C PRO A 92 -0.80 -26.83 -23.95
N SER A 93 -1.24 -27.08 -25.18
CA SER A 93 -2.56 -27.67 -25.40
C SER A 93 -2.54 -29.14 -24.97
N GLU A 94 -3.71 -29.74 -24.67
CA GLU A 94 -3.80 -31.18 -24.40
C GLU A 94 -3.20 -32.02 -25.55
N ALA A 95 -3.25 -31.51 -26.79
CA ALA A 95 -2.60 -32.13 -27.93
C ALA A 95 -1.06 -32.14 -27.78
N ASP A 96 -0.45 -31.05 -27.30
CA ASP A 96 1.00 -30.96 -27.08
C ASP A 96 1.49 -31.92 -25.99
N LEU A 97 0.65 -32.21 -24.99
CA LEU A 97 0.95 -33.14 -23.89
C LEU A 97 0.80 -34.62 -24.29
N THR A 98 -0.08 -34.95 -25.25
CA THR A 98 -0.28 -36.33 -25.71
C THR A 98 0.82 -36.85 -26.65
N TYR A 99 1.51 -35.96 -27.39
CA TYR A 99 2.66 -36.35 -28.22
C TYR A 99 3.92 -36.63 -27.39
N ALA A 100 4.13 -35.92 -26.27
CA ALA A 100 5.26 -36.17 -25.37
C ALA A 100 5.23 -37.58 -24.75
N ASN A 101 4.03 -38.10 -24.45
CA ASN A 101 3.83 -39.41 -23.82
C ASN A 101 3.83 -40.61 -24.78
N LYS A 102 4.01 -40.41 -26.09
CA LYS A 102 4.06 -41.49 -27.10
C LYS A 102 5.48 -41.83 -27.60
N THR A 103 6.51 -41.21 -27.01
CA THR A 103 7.91 -41.36 -27.46
C THR A 103 8.76 -42.30 -26.59
N TYR A 104 8.13 -43.16 -25.79
CA TYR A 104 8.82 -44.21 -25.01
C TYR A 104 8.20 -45.58 -25.27
#